data_AF-A0A2V8RGA6-F1
#
_entry.id   AF-A0A2V8RGA6-F1
#
_cell.length_a   1.000
_cell.length_b   1.000
_cell.length_c   1.000
_cell.angle_alpha   90.00
_cell.angle_beta   90.00
_cell.angle_gamma   90.00
#
_symmetry.space_group_name_H-M   'P 1'
#
loop_
_entity.id
_entity.type
_entity.pdbx_description
1 polymer ?
#
loop_
_entity_poly.entity_id
_entity_poly.type
_entity_poly.pdbx_seq_one_letter_code
_entity_poly.pdbx_strand_id
1 'polypeptide(L)'
;MKSPARIVAGLSLCLLFTAGVAAAVKARVLVVVATQDHVVTPGPALEFTRLLNARVLTLEGDCGHLAPGCEAQKLNPAVADFLSR
;
A
#
# COMPACT_ATOMS: atom_id res chain seq x y z
N MET A 1 -6.42 -17.37 44.29
CA MET A 1 -5.92 -18.32 43.27
C MET A 1 -6.92 -18.42 42.13
N LYS A 2 -6.71 -17.67 41.03
CA LYS A 2 -7.21 -17.93 39.66
C LYS A 2 -6.74 -16.77 38.77
N SER A 3 -5.71 -17.04 37.97
CA SER A 3 -5.19 -16.16 36.92
C SER A 3 -6.13 -16.24 35.70
N PRO A 4 -6.49 -15.13 35.02
CA PRO A 4 -7.05 -15.23 33.69
C PRO A 4 -5.90 -15.42 32.69
N ALA A 5 -6.07 -16.43 31.84
CA ALA A 5 -5.18 -16.74 30.74
C ALA A 5 -5.10 -15.56 29.76
N ARG A 6 -3.88 -15.08 29.50
CA ARG A 6 -3.60 -14.22 28.36
C ARG A 6 -3.63 -15.07 27.10
N ILE A 7 -4.74 -15.02 26.37
CA ILE A 7 -4.79 -15.47 24.98
C ILE A 7 -3.98 -14.47 24.17
N VAL A 8 -2.70 -14.75 23.96
CA VAL A 8 -1.91 -14.08 22.92
C VAL A 8 -2.35 -14.75 21.62
N ALA A 9 -3.36 -14.15 20.98
CA ALA A 9 -3.76 -14.51 19.63
C ALA A 9 -2.50 -14.45 18.73
N GLY A 10 -2.29 -15.51 17.95
CA GLY A 10 -1.12 -15.72 17.10
C GLY A 10 -0.80 -14.49 16.25
N LEU A 11 0.13 -13.68 16.75
CA LEU A 11 0.62 -12.48 16.12
C LEU A 11 1.61 -12.94 15.06
N SER A 12 1.14 -13.06 13.82
CA SER A 12 1.99 -13.37 12.67
C SER A 12 3.11 -12.35 12.63
N LEU A 13 4.35 -12.83 12.82
CA LEU A 13 5.58 -12.04 12.87
C LEU A 13 5.70 -11.07 11.69
N CYS A 14 5.09 -11.38 10.54
CA CYS A 14 5.07 -10.53 9.36
C CYS A 14 4.33 -9.19 9.57
N LEU A 15 3.23 -9.18 10.34
CA LEU A 15 2.45 -7.98 10.65
C LEU A 15 3.20 -7.00 11.57
N LEU A 16 4.10 -7.51 12.42
CA LEU A 16 4.93 -6.68 13.28
C LEU A 16 6.00 -5.91 12.48
N PHE A 17 6.55 -6.52 11.42
CA PHE A 17 7.55 -5.88 10.57
C PHE A 17 6.96 -4.74 9.73
N THR A 18 5.77 -4.91 9.15
CA THR A 18 5.15 -3.87 8.32
C THR A 18 4.68 -2.67 9.13
N ALA A 19 4.16 -2.88 10.35
CA ALA A 19 3.77 -1.80 11.26
C ALA A 19 4.96 -0.93 11.70
N GLY A 20 6.11 -1.54 12.03
CA GLY A 20 7.32 -0.80 12.41
C GLY A 20 7.88 0.06 11.27
N VAL A 21 7.86 -0.47 10.04
CA VAL A 21 8.32 0.27 8.84
C VAL A 21 7.34 1.40 8.49
N ALA A 22 6.03 1.18 8.59
CA ALA A 22 5.04 2.22 8.35
C ALA A 22 5.21 3.41 9.30
N ALA A 23 5.48 3.15 10.59
CA ALA A 23 5.71 4.22 11.58
C ALA A 23 6.97 5.07 11.31
N ALA A 24 7.95 4.52 10.57
CA ALA A 24 9.16 5.24 10.19
C ALA A 24 8.94 6.19 9.00
N VAL A 25 7.88 5.99 8.19
CA VAL A 25 7.58 6.85 7.06
C VAL A 25 6.92 8.15 7.55
N LYS A 26 7.65 9.26 7.44
CA LYS A 26 7.17 10.60 7.82
C LYS A 26 6.68 11.42 6.63
N ALA A 27 7.06 11.03 5.42
CA ALA A 27 6.64 11.70 4.20
C ALA A 27 5.16 11.42 3.91
N ARG A 28 4.51 12.33 3.18
CA ARG A 28 3.24 12.02 2.53
C ARG A 28 3.47 10.95 1.48
N VAL A 29 2.53 10.02 1.34
CA VAL A 29 2.64 8.91 0.39
C VAL A 29 1.41 8.87 -0.53
N LEU A 30 1.69 8.71 -1.82
CA LEU A 30 0.75 8.25 -2.82
C LEU A 30 1.22 6.86 -3.28
N VAL A 31 0.36 5.86 -3.14
CA VAL A 31 0.62 4.52 -3.66
C VAL A 31 -0.12 4.36 -4.97
N VAL A 32 0.59 3.91 -6.00
CA VAL A 32 0.04 3.60 -7.32
C VAL A 32 0.12 2.09 -7.50
N VAL A 33 -1.00 1.47 -7.84
CA VAL A 33 -1.07 0.03 -8.11
C VAL A 33 -1.76 -0.23 -9.43
N ALA A 34 -1.38 -1.30 -10.12
CA ALA A 34 -2.10 -1.81 -11.27
C ALA A 34 -2.79 -3.14 -10.91
N THR A 35 -4.07 -3.27 -11.23
CA THR A 35 -4.87 -4.46 -10.85
C THR A 35 -4.37 -5.72 -11.53
N GLN A 36 -3.81 -5.60 -12.74
CA GLN A 36 -3.32 -6.69 -13.57
C GLN A 36 -1.79 -6.84 -13.58
N ASP A 37 -1.08 -6.21 -12.62
CA ASP A 37 0.37 -6.42 -12.50
C ASP A 37 0.68 -7.80 -11.90
N HIS A 38 1.14 -8.70 -12.76
CA HIS A 38 1.56 -10.05 -12.38
C HIS A 38 3.04 -10.15 -11.97
N VAL A 39 3.82 -9.08 -12.15
CA VAL A 39 5.22 -8.99 -11.67
C VAL A 39 5.23 -8.49 -10.23
N VAL A 40 4.41 -7.47 -9.94
CA VAL A 40 4.28 -6.86 -8.61
C VAL A 40 2.79 -6.72 -8.26
N THR A 41 2.23 -7.76 -7.64
CA THR A 41 0.82 -7.78 -7.27
C THR A 41 0.47 -6.69 -6.25
N PRO A 42 -0.75 -6.11 -6.29
CA PRO A 42 -1.10 -4.91 -5.51
C PRO A 42 -1.25 -5.13 -4.00
N GLY A 43 -1.43 -6.39 -3.55
CA GLY A 43 -1.79 -6.72 -2.16
C GLY A 43 -0.88 -6.07 -1.11
N PRO A 44 0.44 -6.29 -1.12
CA PRO A 44 1.36 -5.70 -0.14
C PRO A 44 1.34 -4.17 -0.10
N ALA A 45 1.21 -3.53 -1.27
CA ALA A 45 1.14 -2.07 -1.36
C ALA A 45 -0.17 -1.53 -0.76
N LEU A 46 -1.29 -2.24 -0.98
CA LEU A 46 -2.60 -1.92 -0.39
C LEU A 46 -2.65 -2.16 1.13
N GLU A 47 -1.96 -3.17 1.64
CA GLU A 47 -1.84 -3.33 3.10
C GLU A 47 -1.04 -2.18 3.73
N PHE A 48 0.05 -1.77 3.05
CA PHE A 48 0.88 -0.67 3.52
C PHE A 48 0.12 0.66 3.56
N THR A 49 -0.76 0.93 2.60
CA THR A 49 -1.57 2.16 2.58
C THR A 49 -2.52 2.23 3.75
N ARG A 50 -3.07 1.09 4.20
CA ARG A 50 -3.92 1.01 5.40
C ARG A 50 -3.17 1.36 6.67
N LEU A 51 -1.90 0.97 6.77
CA LEU A 51 -1.04 1.33 7.90
C LEU A 51 -0.70 2.82 7.91
N LEU A 52 -0.49 3.41 6.73
CA LEU A 52 -0.12 4.82 6.58
C LEU A 52 -1.30 5.79 6.51
N ASN A 53 -2.53 5.30 6.32
CA ASN A 53 -3.67 6.09 5.84
C ASN A 53 -3.32 6.89 4.56
N ALA A 54 -2.56 6.27 3.66
CA ALA A 54 -2.07 6.89 2.44
C ALA A 54 -3.11 6.87 1.31
N ARG A 55 -2.98 7.79 0.35
CA ARG A 55 -3.82 7.80 -0.85
C ARG A 55 -3.41 6.68 -1.79
N VAL A 56 -4.40 6.12 -2.49
CA VAL A 56 -4.20 5.07 -3.50
C VAL A 56 -4.73 5.54 -4.85
N LEU A 57 -3.92 5.39 -5.90
CA LEU A 57 -4.35 5.46 -7.29
C LEU A 57 -4.31 4.04 -7.87
N THR A 58 -5.45 3.58 -8.38
CA THR A 58 -5.55 2.27 -9.03
C THR A 58 -5.56 2.45 -10.54
N LEU A 59 -4.68 1.74 -11.22
CA LEU A 59 -4.61 1.59 -12.68
C LEU A 59 -5.32 0.27 -13.02
N GLU A 60 -6.31 0.34 -13.91
CA GLU A 60 -7.30 -0.72 -14.11
C GLU A 60 -7.21 -1.37 -15.50
N GLY A 61 -6.31 -0.88 -16.35
CA GLY A 61 -6.06 -1.42 -17.68
C GLY A 61 -5.40 -2.80 -17.66
N ASP A 62 -5.29 -3.39 -18.84
CA ASP A 62 -4.75 -4.73 -19.08
C ASP A 62 -3.24 -4.76 -19.40
N CYS A 63 -2.57 -3.61 -19.34
CA CYS A 63 -1.12 -3.50 -19.57
C CYS A 63 -0.23 -4.11 -18.47
N GLY A 64 -0.82 -4.60 -17.37
CA GLY A 64 -0.10 -5.19 -16.24
C GLY A 64 1.00 -4.29 -15.70
N HIS A 65 2.24 -4.78 -15.62
CA HIS A 65 3.37 -4.03 -15.09
C HIS A 65 3.68 -2.72 -15.84
N LEU A 66 3.28 -2.63 -17.12
CA LEU A 66 3.47 -1.44 -17.95
C LEU A 66 2.35 -0.40 -17.79
N ALA A 67 1.35 -0.67 -16.93
CA ALA A 67 0.21 0.23 -16.71
C ALA A 67 0.61 1.69 -16.39
N PRO A 68 1.69 2.01 -15.65
CA PRO A 68 2.08 3.41 -15.45
C PRO A 68 2.32 4.19 -16.75
N GLY A 69 2.85 3.51 -17.78
CA GLY A 69 3.03 4.09 -19.11
C GLY A 69 1.74 4.09 -19.94
N CYS A 70 0.99 2.99 -19.92
CA CYS A 70 -0.25 2.87 -20.69
C CYS A 70 -1.36 3.82 -20.21
N GLU A 71 -1.41 4.08 -18.91
CA GLU A 71 -2.39 4.96 -18.27
C GLU A 71 -1.76 6.29 -17.83
N ALA A 72 -0.70 6.76 -18.52
CA ALA A 72 0.00 8.01 -18.19
C ALA A 72 -0.95 9.22 -18.13
N GLN A 73 -2.02 9.22 -18.92
CA GLN A 73 -3.06 10.26 -18.94
C GLN A 73 -3.84 10.33 -17.61
N LYS A 74 -3.94 9.21 -16.89
CA LYS A 74 -4.54 9.13 -15.54
C LYS A 74 -3.49 9.36 -14.46
N LEU A 75 -2.30 8.78 -14.63
CA LEU A 75 -1.22 8.84 -13.65
C LEU A 75 -0.60 10.23 -13.50
N ASN A 76 -0.24 10.88 -14.61
CA ASN A 76 0.51 12.15 -14.57
C ASN A 76 -0.25 13.27 -13.85
N PRO A 77 -1.56 13.49 -14.09
CA PRO A 77 -2.31 14.49 -13.33
C PRO A 77 -2.37 14.16 -11.83
N ALA A 78 -2.57 12.88 -11.46
CA ALA A 78 -2.63 12.47 -10.06
C ALA A 78 -1.30 12.69 -9.32
N VAL A 79 -0.17 12.47 -10.00
CA VAL A 79 1.17 12.79 -9.46
C VAL A 79 1.36 14.30 -9.31
N ALA A 80 0.98 15.10 -10.32
CA ALA A 80 1.08 16.56 -10.25
C ALA A 80 0.23 17.14 -9.10
N ASP A 81 -1.00 16.65 -8.94
CA ASP A 81 -1.90 17.02 -7.83
C ASP A 81 -1.36 16.62 -6.45
N PHE A 82 -0.61 15.52 -6.39
CA PHE A 82 0.04 15.07 -5.16
C PHE A 82 1.22 15.96 -4.77
N LEU A 83 2.04 16.37 -5.75
CA LEU A 83 3.25 17.17 -5.56
C LEU A 83 2.99 18.66 -5.35
N SER A 84 1.85 19.18 -5.80
CA SER A 84 1.47 20.60 -5.65
C SER A 84 0.90 20.97 -4.27
N ARG A 85 0.86 20.02 -3.34
CA ARG A 85 0.35 20.18 -1.98
C ARG A 85 1.46 19.88 -0.99
#